data_AF-A0A1G4PTJ1-F1
#
_entry.id   AF-A0A1G4PTJ1-F1
#
_cell.length_a   1.000
_cell.length_b   1.000
_cell.length_c   1.000
_cell.angle_alpha   90.00
_cell.angle_beta   90.00
_cell.angle_gamma   90.00
#
_symmetry.space_group_name_H-M   'P 1'
#
loop_
_entity.id
_entity.type
_entity.pdbx_description
1 polymer ?
#
loop_
_entity_poly.entity_id
_entity_poly.type
_entity_poly.pdbx_seq_one_letter_code
_entity_poly.pdbx_strand_id
1 'polypeptide(L)'
;MKTKDFLEAVRQKLKGLPEEDIKKALDFYEEAIRDRMEDGLTEDEAVDAIGTPDEIAEQILMDTPLPKLVKAKAKPERGFRVWEIVLLILGFPLWFSLLLAAGLIVLSLIIVIAALVLTFFIVILALGLGGIVLAVASVFALVAGGGSAALLQVGIAILCMGLAVLLFIPAKALTLWIVELCGRFGKWVKLKVINSRKKGDTTNE
;
A
#
# COMPACT_ATOMS: atom_id res chain seq x y z
N MET A 1 24.55 -3.38 55.27
CA MET A 1 23.46 -3.37 54.27
C MET A 1 22.86 -4.77 54.22
N LYS A 2 21.52 -4.93 54.27
CA LYS A 2 20.93 -6.28 54.29
C LYS A 2 21.16 -7.01 52.98
N THR A 3 21.32 -8.33 53.04
CA THR A 3 21.52 -9.21 51.87
C THR A 3 20.47 -9.02 50.78
N LYS A 4 19.21 -8.81 51.15
CA LYS A 4 18.11 -8.59 50.19
C LYS A 4 18.28 -7.28 49.41
N ASP A 5 18.65 -6.21 50.11
CA ASP A 5 18.89 -4.89 49.50
C ASP A 5 20.11 -4.95 48.56
N PHE A 6 21.10 -5.79 48.90
CA PHE A 6 22.31 -5.99 48.11
C PHE A 6 22.03 -6.72 46.79
N LEU A 7 21.32 -7.85 46.85
CA LEU A 7 20.93 -8.61 45.68
C LEU A 7 20.00 -7.81 44.76
N GLU A 8 19.13 -6.98 45.33
CA GLU A 8 18.26 -6.10 44.55
C GLU A 8 19.07 -5.00 43.83
N ALA A 9 20.07 -4.40 44.49
CA ALA A 9 20.96 -3.43 43.87
C ALA A 9 21.78 -4.03 42.72
N VAL A 10 22.31 -5.26 42.89
CA VAL A 10 23.01 -6.00 41.83
C VAL A 10 22.05 -6.32 40.67
N ARG A 11 20.84 -6.81 40.96
CA ARG A 11 19.81 -7.08 39.94
C ARG A 11 19.45 -5.84 39.12
N GLN A 12 19.37 -4.66 39.74
CA GLN A 12 19.07 -3.41 39.05
C GLN A 12 20.17 -3.02 38.06
N LYS A 13 21.44 -3.26 38.40
CA LYS A 13 22.58 -2.98 37.52
C LYS A 13 22.73 -4.00 36.39
N LEU A 14 22.27 -5.23 36.59
CA LEU A 14 22.32 -6.30 35.60
C LEU A 14 21.11 -6.35 34.64
N LYS A 15 20.21 -5.36 34.66
CA LYS A 15 18.98 -5.30 33.82
C LYS A 15 19.19 -5.38 32.29
N GLY A 16 20.43 -5.46 31.80
CA GLY A 16 20.77 -5.65 30.38
C GLY A 16 21.07 -7.08 29.96
N LEU A 17 21.12 -8.04 30.89
CA LEU A 17 21.44 -9.45 30.65
C LEU A 17 20.18 -10.33 30.54
N PRO A 18 20.28 -11.55 29.99
CA PRO A 18 19.18 -12.52 30.02
C PRO A 18 18.75 -12.81 31.45
N GLU A 19 17.44 -12.89 31.72
CA GLU A 19 16.93 -13.15 33.08
C GLU A 19 17.49 -14.43 33.71
N GLU A 20 17.77 -15.46 32.90
CA GLU A 20 18.39 -16.70 33.36
C GLU A 20 19.82 -16.50 33.88
N ASP A 21 20.59 -15.63 33.22
CA ASP A 21 21.98 -15.35 33.62
C ASP A 21 22.01 -14.42 34.84
N ILE A 22 21.08 -13.46 34.92
CA ILE A 22 20.88 -12.61 36.12
C ILE A 22 20.57 -13.49 37.33
N LYS A 23 19.64 -14.45 37.18
CA LYS A 23 19.25 -15.33 38.28
C LYS A 23 20.42 -16.20 38.75
N LYS A 24 21.17 -16.80 37.84
CA LYS A 24 22.35 -17.60 38.18
C LYS A 24 23.43 -16.80 38.91
N ALA A 25 23.65 -15.55 38.49
CA ALA A 25 24.61 -14.68 39.16
C ALA A 25 24.14 -14.34 40.58
N LEU A 26 22.86 -13.99 40.76
CA LEU A 26 22.30 -13.70 42.09
C LEU A 26 22.36 -14.93 43.01
N ASP A 27 22.01 -16.11 42.51
CA ASP A 27 22.06 -17.37 43.28
C ASP A 27 23.51 -17.69 43.73
N PHE A 28 24.51 -17.43 42.88
CA PHE A 28 25.93 -17.65 43.22
C PHE A 28 26.41 -16.74 44.36
N TYR A 29 26.08 -15.45 44.29
CA TYR A 29 26.47 -14.50 45.34
C TYR A 29 25.64 -14.68 46.61
N GLU A 30 24.38 -15.11 46.51
CA GLU A 30 23.57 -15.47 47.68
C GLU A 30 24.20 -16.64 48.45
N GLU A 31 24.67 -17.68 47.74
CA GLU A 31 25.38 -18.81 48.36
C GLU A 31 26.71 -18.35 48.99
N ALA A 32 27.48 -17.50 48.30
CA ALA A 32 28.74 -16.97 48.82
C ALA A 32 28.58 -16.09 50.08
N ILE A 33 27.45 -15.39 50.21
CA ILE A 33 27.08 -14.64 51.42
C ILE A 33 26.68 -15.62 52.53
N ARG A 34 25.91 -16.66 52.18
CA ARG A 34 25.45 -17.68 53.13
C ARG A 34 26.61 -18.45 53.75
N ASP A 35 27.58 -18.88 52.95
CA ASP A 35 28.80 -19.56 53.42
C ASP A 35 29.55 -18.72 54.48
N ARG A 36 29.67 -17.41 54.24
CA ARG A 36 30.33 -16.49 55.18
C ARG A 36 29.54 -16.26 56.46
N MET A 37 28.21 -16.28 56.38
CA MET A 37 27.38 -16.24 57.58
C MET A 37 27.47 -17.53 58.38
N GLU A 38 27.62 -18.68 57.72
CA GLU A 38 27.85 -19.98 58.37
C GLU A 38 29.22 -20.04 59.06
N ASP A 39 30.23 -19.35 58.51
CA ASP A 39 31.56 -19.16 59.12
C ASP A 39 31.55 -18.20 60.34
N GLY A 40 30.39 -17.65 60.70
CA GLY A 40 30.20 -16.85 61.91
C GLY A 40 30.29 -15.33 61.73
N LEU A 41 30.32 -14.83 60.49
CA LEU A 41 30.22 -13.40 60.22
C LEU A 41 28.76 -12.91 60.31
N THR A 42 28.58 -11.67 60.72
CA THR A 42 27.25 -11.04 60.67
C THR A 42 26.85 -10.71 59.22
N GLU A 43 25.55 -10.62 58.95
CA GLU A 43 25.02 -10.30 57.60
C GLU A 43 25.71 -9.08 56.96
N ASP A 44 25.97 -8.04 57.75
CA ASP A 44 26.59 -6.81 57.28
C ASP A 44 28.08 -7.00 56.93
N GLU A 45 28.81 -7.80 57.71
CA GLU A 45 30.23 -8.11 57.46
C GLU A 45 30.41 -9.08 56.30
N ALA A 46 29.49 -10.03 56.13
CA ALA A 46 29.49 -10.97 55.00
C ALA A 46 29.27 -10.25 53.66
N VAL A 47 28.41 -9.23 53.63
CA VAL A 47 28.19 -8.39 52.44
C VAL A 47 29.39 -7.48 52.16
N ASP A 48 29.99 -6.88 53.19
CA ASP A 48 31.18 -6.03 53.05
C ASP A 48 32.41 -6.82 52.54
N ALA A 49 32.56 -8.07 52.99
CA ALA A 49 33.67 -8.95 52.60
C ALA A 49 33.63 -9.42 51.14
N ILE A 50 32.47 -9.34 50.47
CA ILE A 50 32.32 -9.74 49.06
C ILE A 50 32.56 -8.55 48.12
N GLY A 51 32.33 -7.33 48.60
CA GLY A 51 32.55 -6.10 47.83
C GLY A 51 31.25 -5.34 47.57
N THR A 52 31.37 -4.21 46.86
CA THR A 52 30.21 -3.35 46.62
C THR A 52 29.31 -3.89 45.50
N PRO A 53 28.00 -3.58 45.51
CA PRO A 53 27.09 -3.95 44.42
C PRO A 53 27.52 -3.41 43.04
N ASP A 54 28.28 -2.31 43.00
CA ASP A 54 28.85 -1.74 41.77
C ASP A 54 29.95 -2.62 41.20
N GLU A 55 30.94 -2.97 42.02
CA GLU A 55 32.11 -3.77 41.61
C GLU A 55 31.70 -5.15 41.11
N ILE A 56 30.72 -5.80 41.78
CA ILE A 56 30.22 -7.11 41.37
C ILE A 56 29.47 -7.03 40.05
N ALA A 57 28.62 -6.01 39.87
CA ALA A 57 27.90 -5.83 38.62
C ALA A 57 28.88 -5.57 37.46
N GLU A 58 29.93 -4.79 37.68
CA GLU A 58 30.98 -4.53 36.69
C GLU A 58 31.77 -5.81 36.37
N GLN A 59 32.16 -6.59 37.37
CA GLN A 59 32.86 -7.86 37.19
C GLN A 59 32.04 -8.87 36.37
N ILE A 60 30.75 -9.04 36.69
CA ILE A 60 29.83 -9.91 35.93
C ILE A 60 29.70 -9.43 34.47
N LEU A 61 29.65 -8.11 34.24
CA LEU A 61 29.57 -7.55 32.89
C LEU A 61 30.88 -7.73 32.11
N MET A 62 32.04 -7.63 32.76
CA MET A 62 33.35 -7.86 32.15
C MET A 62 33.61 -9.33 31.81
N ASP A 63 33.18 -10.24 32.68
CA ASP A 63 33.31 -11.69 32.48
C ASP A 63 32.26 -12.24 31.48
N THR A 64 31.22 -11.45 31.17
CA THR A 64 30.25 -11.84 30.16
C THR A 64 30.79 -11.56 28.75
N PRO A 65 30.97 -12.59 27.90
CA PRO A 65 31.47 -12.40 26.55
C PRO A 65 30.50 -11.53 25.73
N LEU A 66 31.02 -10.46 25.11
CA LEU A 66 30.29 -9.49 24.28
C LEU A 66 29.23 -10.11 23.34
N PRO A 67 29.46 -11.26 22.66
CA PRO A 67 28.44 -11.92 21.84
C PRO A 67 27.13 -12.27 22.57
N LYS A 68 27.17 -12.58 23.87
CA LYS A 68 25.97 -12.89 24.68
C LYS A 68 25.20 -11.61 25.01
N LEU A 69 25.89 -10.49 25.25
CA LEU A 69 25.29 -9.18 25.47
C LEU A 69 24.57 -8.67 24.21
N VAL A 70 25.15 -8.88 23.02
CA VAL A 70 24.49 -8.52 21.75
C VAL A 70 23.28 -9.41 21.47
N LYS A 71 23.36 -10.72 21.77
CA LYS A 71 22.21 -11.65 21.62
C LYS A 71 21.07 -11.37 22.60
N ALA A 72 21.37 -10.94 23.83
CA ALA A 72 20.36 -10.55 24.83
C ALA A 72 19.62 -9.27 24.41
N LYS A 73 20.36 -8.26 23.92
CA LYS A 73 19.77 -7.03 23.35
C LYS A 73 19.04 -7.25 22.02
N ALA A 74 19.38 -8.33 21.31
CA ALA A 74 18.79 -8.75 20.05
C ALA A 74 17.70 -9.83 20.21
N LYS A 75 17.08 -9.95 21.39
CA LYS A 75 15.78 -10.62 21.52
C LYS A 75 14.68 -9.57 21.32
N PRO A 76 14.21 -9.31 20.08
CA PRO A 76 13.02 -8.51 19.91
C PRO A 76 11.82 -9.34 20.41
N GLU A 77 11.26 -8.96 21.55
CA GLU A 77 10.01 -9.50 22.12
C GLU A 77 8.75 -9.19 21.29
N ARG A 78 8.90 -8.88 20.00
CA ARG A 78 7.78 -8.72 19.05
C ARG A 78 8.19 -9.19 17.66
N GLY A 79 8.41 -10.50 17.54
CA GLY A 79 8.39 -11.14 16.23
C GLY A 79 6.99 -10.97 15.66
N PHE A 80 6.84 -10.15 14.61
CA PHE A 80 5.72 -10.28 13.69
C PHE A 80 5.56 -11.77 13.39
N ARG A 81 4.34 -12.30 13.62
CA ARG A 81 4.10 -13.75 13.54
C ARG A 81 4.67 -14.21 12.20
N VAL A 82 5.52 -15.23 12.20
CA VAL A 82 6.09 -15.78 10.96
C VAL A 82 4.99 -16.07 9.93
N TRP A 83 3.80 -16.43 10.42
CA TRP A 83 2.60 -16.58 9.61
C TRP A 83 2.14 -15.28 8.92
N GLU A 84 2.25 -14.13 9.56
CA GLU A 84 1.94 -12.81 9.00
C GLU A 84 2.96 -12.40 7.93
N ILE A 85 4.25 -12.72 8.11
CA ILE A 85 5.28 -12.52 7.08
C ILE A 85 5.08 -13.46 5.90
N VAL A 86 4.73 -14.73 6.14
CA VAL A 86 4.38 -15.69 5.08
C VAL A 86 3.10 -15.25 4.36
N LEU A 87 2.09 -14.75 5.08
CA LEU A 87 0.89 -14.18 4.51
C LEU A 87 1.17 -12.85 3.77
N LEU A 88 2.20 -12.11 4.17
CA LEU A 88 2.67 -10.92 3.46
C LEU A 88 3.41 -11.31 2.18
N ILE A 89 4.23 -12.37 2.19
CA ILE A 89 4.98 -12.86 1.02
C ILE A 89 4.05 -13.55 0.01
N LEU A 90 3.02 -14.27 0.46
CA LEU A 90 1.97 -14.83 -0.39
C LEU A 90 0.90 -13.79 -0.75
N GLY A 91 0.69 -12.82 0.13
CA GLY A 91 -0.21 -11.70 -0.08
C GLY A 91 0.37 -10.72 -1.10
N PHE A 92 1.66 -10.41 -1.08
CA PHE A 92 2.29 -9.49 -2.02
C PHE A 92 2.03 -9.84 -3.50
N PRO A 93 2.18 -11.10 -3.98
CA PRO A 93 1.79 -11.47 -5.33
C PRO A 93 0.28 -11.40 -5.57
N LEU A 94 -0.56 -11.64 -4.55
CA LEU A 94 -2.01 -11.44 -4.65
C LEU A 94 -2.40 -9.97 -4.79
N TRP A 95 -1.80 -9.08 -4.00
CA TRP A 95 -2.02 -7.64 -4.07
C TRP A 95 -1.50 -7.07 -5.39
N PHE A 96 -0.34 -7.53 -5.86
CA PHE A 96 0.19 -7.16 -7.17
C PHE A 96 -0.74 -7.60 -8.31
N SER A 97 -1.21 -8.86 -8.27
CA SER A 97 -2.16 -9.39 -9.24
C SER A 97 -3.49 -8.64 -9.20
N LEU A 98 -3.98 -8.28 -8.01
CA LEU A 98 -5.22 -7.52 -7.84
C LEU A 98 -5.10 -6.07 -8.35
N LEU A 99 -3.96 -5.43 -8.10
CA LEU A 99 -3.69 -4.07 -8.58
C LEU A 99 -3.54 -4.06 -10.10
N LEU A 100 -2.87 -5.08 -10.67
CA LEU A 100 -2.78 -5.28 -12.11
C LEU A 100 -4.17 -5.52 -12.73
N ALA A 101 -4.98 -6.40 -12.14
CA ALA A 101 -6.35 -6.67 -12.60
C ALA A 101 -7.21 -5.40 -12.55
N ALA A 102 -7.15 -4.64 -11.46
CA ALA A 102 -7.85 -3.36 -11.34
C ALA A 102 -7.38 -2.35 -12.42
N GLY A 103 -6.08 -2.30 -12.71
CA GLY A 103 -5.52 -1.48 -13.78
C GLY A 103 -6.06 -1.87 -15.16
N LEU A 104 -6.12 -3.17 -15.46
CA LEU A 104 -6.66 -3.70 -16.71
C LEU A 104 -8.17 -3.41 -16.86
N ILE A 105 -8.94 -3.50 -15.78
CA ILE A 105 -10.37 -3.16 -15.80
C ILE A 105 -10.57 -1.69 -16.17
N VAL A 106 -9.79 -0.78 -15.56
CA VAL A 106 -9.84 0.65 -15.87
C VAL A 106 -9.44 0.91 -17.32
N LEU A 107 -8.37 0.26 -17.79
CA LEU A 107 -7.92 0.38 -19.18
C LEU A 107 -9.00 -0.11 -20.17
N SER A 108 -9.61 -1.27 -19.89
CA SER A 108 -10.71 -1.82 -20.68
C SER A 108 -11.87 -0.84 -20.76
N LEU A 109 -12.27 -0.25 -19.63
CA LEU A 109 -13.35 0.74 -19.59
C LEU A 109 -13.02 1.97 -20.45
N ILE A 110 -11.78 2.47 -20.41
CA ILE A 110 -11.34 3.59 -21.25
C ILE A 110 -11.45 3.22 -22.73
N ILE A 111 -11.00 2.02 -23.12
CA ILE A 111 -11.05 1.55 -24.51
C ILE A 111 -12.50 1.41 -24.98
N VAL A 112 -13.39 0.84 -24.16
CA VAL A 112 -14.81 0.70 -24.49
C VAL A 112 -15.46 2.06 -24.71
N ILE A 113 -15.19 3.02 -23.82
CA ILE A 113 -15.70 4.40 -23.97
C ILE A 113 -15.15 5.02 -25.25
N ALA A 114 -13.86 4.87 -25.54
CA ALA A 114 -13.26 5.40 -26.77
C ALA A 114 -13.86 4.76 -28.03
N ALA A 115 -14.10 3.45 -28.02
CA ALA A 115 -14.73 2.73 -29.12
C ALA A 115 -16.17 3.22 -29.36
N LEU A 116 -16.97 3.40 -28.31
CA LEU A 116 -18.33 3.93 -28.42
C LEU A 116 -18.36 5.32 -29.07
N VAL A 117 -17.44 6.20 -28.68
CA VAL A 117 -17.32 7.55 -29.27
C VAL A 117 -16.96 7.46 -30.75
N LEU A 118 -15.99 6.61 -31.09
CA LEU A 118 -15.57 6.40 -32.46
C LEU A 118 -16.72 5.85 -33.31
N THR A 119 -17.44 4.83 -32.82
CA THR A 119 -18.62 4.26 -33.50
C THR A 119 -19.68 5.33 -33.74
N PHE A 120 -19.96 6.18 -32.75
CA PHE A 120 -20.93 7.26 -32.89
C PHE A 120 -20.51 8.25 -33.99
N PHE A 121 -19.23 8.59 -34.07
CA PHE A 121 -18.70 9.46 -35.11
C PHE A 121 -18.80 8.82 -36.51
N ILE A 122 -18.47 7.53 -36.62
CA ILE A 122 -18.61 6.76 -37.88
C ILE A 122 -20.07 6.73 -38.34
N VAL A 123 -21.02 6.53 -37.43
CA VAL A 123 -22.46 6.53 -37.76
C VAL A 123 -22.91 7.89 -38.30
N ILE A 124 -22.46 8.99 -37.68
CA ILE A 124 -22.78 10.34 -38.16
C ILE A 124 -22.19 10.58 -39.55
N LEU A 125 -20.93 10.18 -39.78
CA LEU A 125 -20.30 10.29 -41.09
C LEU A 125 -21.00 9.43 -42.14
N ALA A 126 -21.39 8.20 -41.78
CA ALA A 126 -22.13 7.30 -42.66
C ALA A 126 -23.50 7.86 -43.03
N LEU A 127 -24.23 8.45 -42.07
CA LEU A 127 -25.51 9.12 -42.32
C LEU A 127 -25.33 10.37 -43.20
N GLY A 128 -24.29 11.17 -42.95
CA GLY A 128 -23.99 12.36 -43.75
C GLY A 128 -23.63 12.00 -45.20
N LEU A 129 -22.64 11.13 -45.39
CA LEU A 129 -22.21 10.69 -46.73
C LEU A 129 -23.31 9.89 -47.44
N GLY A 130 -23.97 8.98 -46.73
CA GLY A 130 -25.10 8.21 -47.24
C GLY A 130 -26.25 9.12 -47.66
N GLY A 131 -26.58 10.13 -46.86
CA GLY A 131 -27.57 11.14 -47.18
C GLY A 131 -27.22 11.95 -48.44
N ILE A 132 -25.96 12.34 -48.63
CA ILE A 132 -25.49 13.04 -49.84
C ILE A 132 -25.62 12.15 -51.08
N VAL A 133 -25.15 10.90 -50.99
CA VAL A 133 -25.23 9.95 -52.11
C VAL A 133 -26.68 9.66 -52.48
N LEU A 134 -27.55 9.45 -51.49
CA LEU A 134 -28.99 9.28 -51.71
C LEU A 134 -29.62 10.54 -52.31
N ALA A 135 -29.23 11.74 -51.86
CA ALA A 135 -29.74 12.99 -52.43
C ALA A 135 -29.40 13.10 -53.93
N VAL A 136 -28.14 12.86 -54.30
CA VAL A 136 -27.71 12.88 -55.72
C VAL A 136 -28.43 11.80 -56.52
N ALA A 137 -28.50 10.57 -56.01
CA ALA A 137 -29.19 9.47 -56.68
C ALA A 137 -30.69 9.76 -56.88
N SER A 138 -31.33 10.40 -55.90
CA SER A 138 -32.75 10.76 -55.97
C SER A 138 -33.05 11.82 -57.03
N VAL A 139 -32.16 12.81 -57.22
CA VAL A 139 -32.30 13.82 -58.28
C VAL A 139 -32.18 13.18 -59.66
N PHE A 140 -31.20 12.27 -59.84
CA PHE A 140 -31.07 11.53 -61.09
C PHE A 140 -32.28 10.63 -61.36
N ALA A 141 -32.80 9.94 -60.34
CA ALA A 141 -33.98 9.09 -60.46
C ALA A 141 -35.23 9.88 -60.86
N LEU A 142 -35.42 11.10 -60.32
CA LEU A 142 -36.53 11.98 -60.70
C LEU A 142 -36.44 12.42 -62.17
N VAL A 143 -35.25 12.79 -62.64
CA VAL A 143 -35.03 13.20 -64.05
C VAL A 143 -35.20 12.02 -65.02
N ALA A 144 -34.87 10.80 -64.59
CA ALA A 144 -35.04 9.57 -65.38
C ALA A 144 -36.50 9.08 -65.45
N GLY A 145 -37.48 9.84 -64.93
CA GLY A 145 -38.89 9.45 -64.93
C GLY A 145 -39.31 8.56 -63.76
N GLY A 146 -38.48 8.47 -62.72
CA GLY A 146 -38.83 7.83 -61.46
C GLY A 146 -40.02 8.56 -60.83
N GLY A 147 -41.16 7.88 -60.72
CA GLY A 147 -42.39 8.43 -60.16
C GLY A 147 -42.35 8.62 -58.64
N SER A 148 -43.39 8.17 -57.94
CA SER A 148 -43.51 8.33 -56.48
C SER A 148 -42.34 7.76 -55.66
N ALA A 149 -41.66 6.72 -56.15
CA ALA A 149 -40.50 6.12 -55.48
C ALA A 149 -39.30 7.09 -55.35
N ALA A 150 -39.05 7.92 -56.37
CA ALA A 150 -37.94 8.86 -56.35
C ALA A 150 -38.21 10.03 -55.38
N LEU A 151 -39.48 10.47 -55.25
CA LEU A 151 -39.91 11.45 -54.24
C LEU A 151 -39.72 10.92 -52.81
N LEU A 152 -40.02 9.65 -52.55
CA LEU A 152 -39.75 9.03 -51.25
C LEU A 152 -38.24 8.98 -50.94
N GLN A 153 -37.41 8.69 -51.94
CA GLN A 153 -35.96 8.72 -51.80
C GLN A 153 -35.42 10.11 -51.44
N VAL A 154 -35.96 11.19 -52.02
CA VAL A 154 -35.63 12.57 -51.62
C VAL A 154 -35.98 12.81 -50.15
N GLY A 155 -37.17 12.37 -49.71
CA GLY A 155 -37.60 12.49 -48.32
C GLY A 155 -36.66 11.77 -47.35
N ILE A 156 -36.25 10.54 -47.69
CA ILE A 156 -35.28 9.76 -46.89
C ILE A 156 -33.91 10.45 -46.88
N ALA A 157 -33.47 11.01 -48.00
CA ALA A 157 -32.20 11.72 -48.08
C ALA A 157 -32.18 12.96 -47.15
N ILE A 158 -33.25 13.76 -47.17
CA ILE A 158 -33.40 14.93 -46.30
C ILE A 158 -33.50 14.51 -44.83
N LEU A 159 -34.24 13.45 -44.51
CA LEU A 159 -34.33 12.92 -43.15
C LEU A 159 -32.97 12.44 -42.63
N CYS A 160 -32.22 11.66 -43.42
CA CYS A 160 -30.88 11.20 -43.06
C CYS A 160 -29.91 12.36 -42.84
N MET A 161 -29.95 13.37 -43.73
CA MET A 161 -29.10 14.56 -43.62
C MET A 161 -29.48 15.41 -42.40
N GLY A 162 -30.77 15.58 -42.12
CA GLY A 162 -31.28 16.25 -40.93
C GLY A 162 -30.88 15.53 -39.63
N LEU A 163 -31.00 14.20 -39.60
CA LEU A 163 -30.55 13.36 -38.48
C LEU A 163 -29.03 13.46 -38.27
N ALA A 164 -28.23 13.47 -39.33
CA ALA A 164 -26.78 13.61 -39.22
C ALA A 164 -26.38 14.94 -38.55
N VAL A 165 -27.03 16.04 -38.91
CA VAL A 165 -26.78 17.36 -38.30
C VAL A 165 -27.26 17.42 -36.84
N LEU A 166 -28.43 16.86 -36.55
CA LEU A 166 -28.98 16.80 -35.19
C LEU A 166 -28.06 16.00 -34.25
N LEU A 167 -27.53 14.86 -34.72
CA LEU A 167 -26.62 14.01 -33.96
C LEU A 167 -25.20 14.60 -33.82
N PHE A 168 -24.83 15.58 -34.63
CA PHE A 168 -23.54 16.26 -34.53
C PHE A 168 -23.42 17.13 -33.26
N ILE A 169 -24.52 17.70 -32.78
CA ILE A 169 -24.56 18.50 -31.55
C ILE A 169 -24.21 17.66 -30.31
N PRO A 170 -24.91 16.53 -30.01
CA PRO A 170 -24.54 15.68 -28.88
C PRO A 170 -23.17 15.03 -29.08
N ALA A 171 -22.73 14.74 -30.31
CA ALA A 171 -21.39 14.21 -30.56
C ALA A 171 -20.28 15.15 -30.07
N LYS A 172 -20.36 16.44 -30.39
CA LYS A 172 -19.40 17.45 -29.91
C LYS A 172 -19.43 17.59 -28.40
N ALA A 173 -20.63 17.61 -27.81
CA ALA A 173 -20.79 17.67 -26.37
C ALA A 173 -20.17 16.45 -25.68
N LEU A 174 -20.38 15.24 -26.21
CA LEU A 174 -19.76 14.02 -25.72
C LEU A 174 -18.23 14.09 -25.80
N THR A 175 -17.67 14.55 -26.92
CA THR A 175 -16.20 14.61 -27.08
C THR A 175 -15.57 15.54 -26.04
N LEU A 176 -16.14 16.73 -25.83
CA LEU A 176 -15.64 17.67 -24.81
C LEU A 176 -15.78 17.09 -23.41
N TRP A 177 -16.93 16.48 -23.10
CA TRP A 177 -17.19 15.88 -21.81
C TRP A 177 -16.22 14.73 -21.50
N ILE A 178 -15.90 13.90 -22.49
CA ILE A 178 -14.93 12.80 -22.36
C ILE A 178 -13.50 13.31 -22.19
N VAL A 179 -13.09 14.33 -22.94
CA VAL A 179 -11.76 14.94 -22.78
C VAL A 179 -11.62 15.55 -21.39
N GLU A 180 -12.67 16.20 -20.89
CA GLU A 180 -12.70 16.75 -19.55
C GLU A 180 -12.68 15.64 -18.49
N LEU A 181 -13.42 14.54 -18.68
CA LEU A 181 -13.36 13.37 -17.81
C LEU A 181 -11.95 12.78 -17.75
N CYS A 182 -11.30 12.59 -18.89
CA CYS A 182 -9.91 12.12 -18.98
C CYS A 182 -8.94 13.08 -18.28
N GLY A 183 -9.11 14.40 -18.47
CA GLY A 183 -8.32 15.41 -17.77
C GLY A 183 -8.52 15.38 -16.25
N ARG A 184 -9.76 15.20 -15.78
CA ARG A 184 -10.09 15.08 -14.35
C ARG A 184 -9.58 13.78 -13.76
N PHE A 185 -9.69 12.65 -14.46
CA PHE A 185 -9.12 11.37 -14.05
C PHE A 185 -7.59 11.42 -13.94
N GLY A 186 -6.92 11.98 -14.95
CA GLY A 186 -5.47 12.15 -14.92
C GLY A 186 -5.00 13.02 -13.76
N LYS A 187 -5.70 14.13 -13.49
CA LYS A 187 -5.44 14.97 -12.31
C LYS A 187 -5.72 14.23 -11.01
N TRP A 188 -6.80 13.46 -10.90
CA TRP A 188 -7.13 12.69 -9.69
C TRP A 188 -6.10 11.60 -9.41
N VAL A 189 -5.65 10.86 -10.42
CA VAL A 189 -4.58 9.85 -10.29
C VAL A 189 -3.28 10.53 -9.87
N LYS A 190 -2.89 11.63 -10.53
CA LYS A 190 -1.68 12.38 -10.17
C LYS A 190 -1.75 12.92 -8.74
N LEU A 191 -2.89 13.47 -8.33
CA LEU A 191 -3.12 13.95 -6.97
C LEU A 191 -3.05 12.80 -5.96
N LYS A 192 -3.65 11.64 -6.25
CA LYS A 192 -3.61 10.49 -5.34
C LYS A 192 -2.20 9.93 -5.20
N VAL A 193 -1.42 9.86 -6.28
CA VAL A 193 -0.01 9.45 -6.25
C VAL A 193 0.85 10.43 -5.47
N ILE A 194 0.66 11.74 -5.65
CA ILE A 194 1.39 12.78 -4.92
C ILE A 194 1.01 12.78 -3.43
N ASN A 195 -0.28 12.65 -3.09
CA ASN A 195 -0.73 12.59 -1.70
C ASN A 195 -0.23 11.33 -0.98
N SER A 196 -0.16 10.20 -1.68
CA SER A 196 0.45 8.97 -1.13
C SER A 196 1.94 9.14 -0.84
N ARG A 197 2.69 9.94 -1.60
CA ARG A 197 4.10 10.27 -1.29
C ARG A 197 4.22 11.16 -0.04
N LYS A 198 3.33 12.14 0.13
CA LYS A 198 3.36 13.05 1.29
C LYS A 198 3.09 12.34 2.62
N LYS A 199 2.22 11.32 2.61
CA LYS A 199 1.89 10.54 3.82
C LYS A 199 3.02 9.63 4.31
N GLY A 200 3.94 9.23 3.41
CA GLY A 200 5.12 8.43 3.78
C GLY A 200 6.19 9.24 4.51
N ASP A 201 6.26 10.55 4.29
CA ASP A 201 7.26 11.44 4.89
C ASP A 201 6.92 11.75 6.35
N THR A 202 5.64 12.04 6.64
CA THR A 202 5.15 12.39 7.99
C THR A 202 5.09 11.23 8.99
N THR A 203 5.38 10.00 8.55
CA THR A 203 5.38 8.82 9.45
C THR A 203 6.79 8.44 9.89
N ASN A 204 7.82 9.08 9.33
CA ASN A 204 9.22 8.89 9.67
C ASN A 204 9.80 10.03 10.54
N GLU A 205 8.95 10.95 11.00
CA GLU A 205 9.26 11.95 12.04
C GLU A 205 8.67 11.53 13.40
#